data_AF-A0A517TX04-F1
#
_entry.id   AF-A0A517TX04-F1
#
_cell.length_a   1.000
_cell.length_b   1.000
_cell.length_c   1.000
_cell.angle_alpha   90.00
_cell.angle_beta   90.00
_cell.angle_gamma   90.00
#
_symmetry.space_group_name_H-M   'P 1'
#
loop_
_entity.id
_entity.type
_entity.pdbx_description
1 polymer ?
#
loop_
_entity_poly.entity_id
_entity_poly.type
_entity_poly.pdbx_seq_one_letter_code
_entity_poly.pdbx_strand_id
1 'polypeptide(L)'
;MTQSFTTMGNPTSWRRHWTTLLLSIATLVGATRHATAQHFDVLVQVVDGRLATGSADVFSDEWSLGRQVYSYEFDSDYAVADPGFNTLIATSPSMPAGASALPGNSPLGWDFLPMKIDGSLANLFYWNGAGSSEEEVDFGALPGPDYKFELYGRTAAAGVDGSPVIVPGNVINNTGSNGSLHTHRSFYLDSGNLNAVTTPDDGIYLASMRLKMPGLDSSQPIYFVFGTPGSTLAALQAAETWVTDRVTELAPDFNADFNDDFVVDGADFLIWQRNLGAQNALLSSGDADRDGIVDPGDLDVWRDEFGLALESFPGVASPPLTPASHAVPEPSAALLALIALAAGRSAYCSPRLRRGV
;
A
#
# COMPACT_ATOMS: atom_id res chain seq x y z
N MET A 1 -31.17 -60.00 -56.79
CA MET A 1 -30.06 -60.92 -56.44
C MET A 1 -29.52 -60.51 -55.07
N THR A 2 -29.95 -61.28 -54.07
CA THR A 2 -29.34 -61.66 -52.78
C THR A 2 -27.85 -61.31 -52.57
N GLN A 3 -27.29 -61.05 -51.37
CA GLN A 3 -27.66 -61.39 -50.00
C GLN A 3 -26.73 -60.64 -49.00
N SER A 4 -27.17 -60.46 -47.76
CA SER A 4 -26.34 -60.17 -46.58
C SER A 4 -25.58 -61.42 -46.10
N PHE A 5 -24.37 -61.29 -45.54
CA PHE A 5 -23.86 -62.16 -44.45
C PHE A 5 -22.63 -61.56 -43.74
N THR A 6 -22.61 -61.76 -42.43
CA THR A 6 -21.66 -61.34 -41.39
C THR A 6 -20.39 -62.21 -41.36
N THR A 7 -19.22 -61.68 -40.97
CA THR A 7 -18.28 -62.33 -40.00
C THR A 7 -17.14 -61.39 -39.56
N MET A 8 -16.71 -61.61 -38.30
CA MET A 8 -15.70 -60.87 -37.52
C MET A 8 -14.28 -60.94 -38.09
N GLY A 9 -13.51 -59.87 -37.89
CA GLY A 9 -12.06 -59.81 -38.09
C GLY A 9 -11.40 -58.90 -37.05
N ASN A 10 -10.52 -59.50 -36.25
CA ASN A 10 -9.70 -58.87 -35.21
C ASN A 10 -8.66 -57.91 -35.84
N PRO A 11 -8.33 -56.77 -35.19
CA PRO A 11 -6.93 -56.37 -35.15
C PRO A 11 -6.49 -55.98 -33.74
N THR A 12 -5.53 -56.77 -33.24
CA THR A 12 -4.23 -56.35 -32.66
C THR A 12 -4.16 -55.02 -31.90
N SER A 13 -3.68 -55.13 -30.65
CA SER A 13 -2.76 -54.24 -29.90
C SER A 13 -2.52 -52.86 -30.53
N TRP A 14 -2.62 -51.74 -29.82
CA TRP A 14 -1.65 -51.22 -28.87
C TRP A 14 -2.36 -50.10 -28.08
N ARG A 15 -2.72 -50.30 -26.80
CA ARG A 15 -3.10 -49.19 -25.91
C ARG A 15 -1.95 -48.91 -24.95
N ARG A 16 -1.26 -47.81 -25.23
CA ARG A 16 -0.24 -47.20 -24.39
C ARG A 16 -0.82 -46.82 -23.04
N HIS A 17 -0.06 -47.12 -21.99
CA HIS A 17 -0.28 -46.66 -20.63
C HIS A 17 -0.34 -45.13 -20.59
N TRP A 18 -1.37 -44.59 -19.96
CA TRP A 18 -1.43 -43.19 -19.54
C TRP A 18 -0.68 -43.07 -18.22
N THR A 19 0.58 -42.63 -18.28
CA THR A 19 1.25 -42.00 -17.14
C THR A 19 0.96 -40.51 -17.21
N THR A 20 0.12 -40.04 -16.30
CA THR A 20 -0.14 -38.63 -16.00
C THR A 20 1.17 -37.99 -15.55
N LEU A 21 1.80 -37.22 -16.44
CA LEU A 21 2.88 -36.30 -16.09
C LEU A 21 2.21 -34.99 -15.65
N LEU A 22 2.09 -34.76 -14.34
CA LEU A 22 1.76 -33.44 -13.80
C LEU A 22 2.99 -32.55 -14.03
N LEU A 23 2.96 -31.79 -15.12
CA LEU A 23 3.93 -30.73 -15.39
C LEU A 23 3.50 -29.51 -14.58
N SER A 24 3.97 -29.42 -13.33
CA SER A 24 3.91 -28.19 -12.56
C SER A 24 4.83 -27.17 -13.23
N ILE A 25 4.28 -26.33 -14.11
CA ILE A 25 4.95 -25.11 -14.56
C ILE A 25 4.85 -24.15 -13.38
N ALA A 26 5.80 -24.26 -12.46
CA ALA A 26 6.13 -23.13 -11.60
C ALA A 26 6.78 -22.10 -12.53
N THR A 27 6.01 -21.09 -12.94
CA THR A 27 6.58 -19.84 -13.42
C THR A 27 7.37 -19.24 -12.27
N LEU A 28 8.67 -19.53 -12.27
CA LEU A 28 9.67 -18.81 -11.52
C LEU A 28 9.72 -17.41 -12.15
N VAL A 29 8.82 -16.52 -11.73
CA VAL A 29 9.01 -15.09 -11.91
C VAL A 29 10.31 -14.80 -11.17
N GLY A 30 11.35 -14.47 -11.93
CA GLY A 30 12.66 -14.22 -11.37
C GLY A 30 12.55 -13.17 -10.28
N ALA A 31 13.05 -13.48 -9.10
CA ALA A 31 13.49 -12.47 -8.15
C ALA A 31 14.63 -11.70 -8.83
N THR A 32 14.25 -10.70 -9.62
CA THR A 32 15.15 -9.67 -10.10
C THR A 32 15.50 -8.83 -8.89
N ARG A 33 16.73 -9.05 -8.40
CA ARG A 33 17.62 -8.12 -7.69
C ARG A 33 16.89 -7.05 -6.87
N HIS A 34 17.11 -7.05 -5.56
CA HIS A 34 16.91 -5.87 -4.70
C HIS A 34 17.69 -4.69 -5.30
N ALA A 35 17.06 -4.00 -6.25
CA ALA A 35 17.48 -2.72 -6.76
C ALA A 35 17.21 -1.74 -5.63
N THR A 36 18.16 -0.85 -5.41
CA THR A 36 17.95 0.41 -4.69
C THR A 36 16.55 0.94 -5.02
N ALA A 37 15.77 1.35 -4.01
CA ALA A 37 14.45 1.95 -4.24
C ALA A 37 14.58 3.01 -5.34
N GLN A 38 14.09 2.70 -6.55
CA GLN A 38 14.14 3.65 -7.65
C GLN A 38 13.06 4.67 -7.33
N HIS A 39 13.48 5.91 -7.07
CA HIS A 39 12.56 6.98 -6.72
C HIS A 39 11.80 7.41 -7.97
N PHE A 40 10.47 7.28 -7.93
CA PHE A 40 9.58 7.69 -9.01
C PHE A 40 8.76 8.89 -8.59
N ASP A 41 8.64 9.88 -9.47
CA ASP A 41 7.62 10.90 -9.32
C ASP A 41 6.23 10.27 -9.56
N VAL A 42 5.21 10.90 -8.99
CA VAL A 42 3.81 10.55 -9.24
C VAL A 42 3.43 11.02 -10.64
N LEU A 43 3.30 10.09 -11.58
CA LEU A 43 2.60 10.34 -12.85
C LEU A 43 1.11 10.46 -12.57
N VAL A 44 0.46 11.48 -13.13
CA VAL A 44 -1.00 11.66 -13.06
C VAL A 44 -1.55 11.83 -14.47
N GLN A 45 -2.54 11.02 -14.84
CA GLN A 45 -3.24 11.09 -16.13
C GLN A 45 -4.73 10.80 -16.00
N VAL A 46 -5.49 10.97 -17.08
CA VAL A 46 -6.90 10.57 -17.14
C VAL A 46 -7.03 9.19 -17.80
N VAL A 47 -7.72 8.26 -17.15
CA VAL A 47 -8.17 6.99 -17.71
C VAL A 47 -9.66 6.88 -17.43
N ASP A 48 -10.47 6.72 -18.48
CA ASP A 48 -11.93 6.53 -18.38
C ASP A 48 -12.62 7.56 -17.45
N GLY A 49 -12.27 8.85 -17.59
CA GLY A 49 -12.86 9.94 -16.80
C GLY A 49 -12.33 10.07 -15.37
N ARG A 50 -11.43 9.18 -14.94
CA ARG A 50 -10.83 9.15 -13.60
C ARG A 50 -9.37 9.57 -13.62
N LEU A 51 -8.92 10.24 -12.56
CA LEU A 51 -7.49 10.43 -12.30
C LEU A 51 -6.81 9.09 -12.01
N ALA A 52 -5.86 8.70 -12.84
CA ALA A 52 -5.00 7.54 -12.66
C ALA A 52 -3.58 7.97 -12.27
N THR A 53 -2.97 7.23 -11.36
CA THR A 53 -1.59 7.47 -10.90
C THR A 53 -0.62 6.43 -11.43
N GLY A 54 0.67 6.75 -11.38
CA GLY A 54 1.70 5.93 -12.01
C GLY A 54 3.12 6.36 -11.68
N SER A 55 4.10 5.68 -12.26
CA SER A 55 5.51 6.06 -12.16
C SER A 55 5.87 7.05 -13.25
N ALA A 56 6.56 8.12 -12.85
CA ALA A 56 7.32 9.00 -13.74
C ALA A 56 8.81 8.92 -13.38
N ASP A 57 9.60 8.29 -14.25
CA ASP A 57 11.06 8.43 -14.23
C ASP A 57 11.49 9.35 -15.37
N VAL A 58 11.64 10.62 -15.02
CA VAL A 58 12.03 11.69 -15.95
C VAL A 58 13.46 11.52 -16.49
N PHE A 59 14.31 10.75 -15.82
CA PHE A 59 15.71 10.56 -16.22
C PHE A 59 15.86 9.43 -17.23
N SER A 60 15.11 8.35 -17.06
CA SER A 60 15.10 7.22 -18.00
C SER A 60 14.02 7.32 -19.08
N ASP A 61 13.14 8.34 -19.01
CA ASP A 61 11.95 8.50 -19.87
C ASP A 61 11.02 7.27 -19.78
N GLU A 62 10.92 6.68 -18.58
CA GLU A 62 10.04 5.56 -18.28
C GLU A 62 8.77 6.05 -17.57
N TRP A 63 7.62 5.74 -18.16
CA TRP A 63 6.31 6.21 -17.71
C TRP A 63 5.33 5.04 -17.71
N SER A 64 4.71 4.77 -16.56
CA SER A 64 3.75 3.68 -16.41
C SER A 64 2.59 4.07 -15.51
N LEU A 65 1.42 3.50 -15.75
CA LEU A 65 0.25 3.65 -14.87
C LEU A 65 0.19 2.51 -13.85
N GLY A 66 -0.60 2.71 -12.80
CA GLY A 66 -0.95 1.69 -11.81
C GLY A 66 -0.13 1.74 -10.52
N ARG A 67 0.85 2.64 -10.41
CA ARG A 67 1.60 2.84 -9.16
C ARG A 67 0.76 3.67 -8.18
N GLN A 68 0.61 3.13 -6.97
CA GLN A 68 -0.10 3.79 -5.87
C GLN A 68 0.81 4.05 -4.66
N VAL A 69 1.98 3.42 -4.54
CA VAL A 69 2.85 3.55 -3.38
C VAL A 69 4.13 4.29 -3.74
N TYR A 70 4.49 5.30 -2.96
CA TYR A 70 5.71 6.10 -3.18
C TYR A 70 6.50 6.16 -1.89
N SER A 71 7.75 5.73 -1.94
CA SER A 71 8.63 5.63 -0.78
C SER A 71 9.80 6.62 -0.90
N TYR A 72 10.17 7.22 0.22
CA TYR A 72 11.32 8.11 0.29
C TYR A 72 11.87 8.22 1.73
N GLU A 73 13.10 8.67 1.88
CA GLU A 73 13.70 8.98 3.18
C GLU A 73 13.71 10.50 3.39
N PHE A 74 13.23 10.97 4.53
CA PHE A 74 13.33 12.38 4.88
C PHE A 74 14.80 12.83 4.98
N ASP A 75 15.07 14.08 4.60
CA ASP A 75 16.36 14.70 4.90
C ASP A 75 16.51 14.94 6.41
N SER A 76 17.71 15.35 6.83
CA SER A 76 18.03 15.57 8.26
C SER A 76 17.18 16.65 8.95
N ASP A 77 16.47 17.48 8.19
CA ASP A 77 15.53 18.48 8.69
C ASP A 77 14.06 18.00 8.68
N TYR A 78 13.83 16.72 8.38
CA TYR A 78 12.51 16.08 8.30
C TYR A 78 11.62 16.68 7.21
N ALA A 79 12.23 17.27 6.18
CA ALA A 79 11.56 17.75 4.99
C ALA A 79 12.08 16.99 3.77
N VAL A 80 11.24 16.84 2.74
CA VAL A 80 11.67 16.33 1.44
C VAL A 80 10.70 16.77 0.35
N ALA A 81 11.18 17.00 -0.87
CA ALA A 81 10.34 17.48 -1.98
C ALA A 81 9.93 16.37 -2.96
N ASP A 82 10.26 15.13 -2.63
CA ASP A 82 10.02 13.95 -3.44
C ASP A 82 9.02 13.00 -2.74
N PRO A 83 8.19 12.27 -3.52
CA PRO A 83 8.13 12.32 -4.98
C PRO A 83 7.51 13.63 -5.51
N GLY A 84 7.94 14.06 -6.69
CA GLY A 84 7.29 15.12 -7.45
C GLY A 84 5.99 14.66 -8.10
N PHE A 85 5.25 15.58 -8.70
CA PHE A 85 4.05 15.30 -9.50
C PHE A 85 4.31 15.68 -10.95
N ASN A 86 4.04 14.75 -11.86
CA ASN A 86 4.26 14.91 -13.29
C ASN A 86 3.02 14.51 -14.10
N THR A 87 2.86 15.14 -15.26
CA THR A 87 1.85 14.76 -16.26
C THR A 87 2.48 14.77 -17.64
N LEU A 88 1.94 13.94 -18.55
CA LEU A 88 2.28 14.00 -19.96
C LEU A 88 1.17 14.67 -20.75
N ILE A 89 1.56 15.47 -21.73
CA ILE A 89 0.62 16.14 -22.64
C ILE A 89 0.13 15.20 -23.74
N ALA A 90 -0.97 15.57 -24.41
CA ALA A 90 -1.63 14.69 -25.40
C ALA A 90 -0.73 14.27 -26.58
N THR A 91 0.30 15.07 -26.90
CA THR A 91 1.25 14.77 -27.98
C THR A 91 2.50 14.03 -27.49
N SER A 92 2.57 13.63 -26.23
CA SER A 92 3.74 12.93 -25.69
C SER A 92 3.86 11.54 -26.33
N PRO A 93 5.02 11.17 -26.90
CA PRO A 93 5.24 9.82 -27.41
C PRO A 93 5.26 8.77 -26.28
N SER A 94 5.50 9.20 -25.04
CA SER A 94 5.60 8.34 -23.85
C SER A 94 4.27 8.16 -23.12
N MET A 95 3.14 8.63 -23.69
CA MET A 95 1.83 8.49 -23.08
C MET A 95 1.46 7.01 -22.90
N PRO A 96 1.15 6.54 -21.67
CA PRO A 96 0.70 5.18 -21.44
C PRO A 96 -0.59 4.85 -22.22
N ALA A 97 -0.73 3.59 -22.64
CA ALA A 97 -1.93 3.16 -23.37
C ALA A 97 -3.20 3.34 -22.53
N GLY A 98 -4.28 3.81 -23.16
CA GLY A 98 -5.55 4.11 -22.49
C GLY A 98 -5.58 5.43 -21.71
N ALA A 99 -4.41 6.07 -21.51
CA ALA A 99 -4.32 7.35 -20.83
C ALA A 99 -4.56 8.52 -21.79
N SER A 100 -5.07 9.62 -21.23
CA SER A 100 -5.13 10.92 -21.88
C SER A 100 -4.60 12.02 -20.97
N ALA A 101 -4.22 13.14 -21.57
CA ALA A 101 -3.68 14.26 -20.83
C ALA A 101 -4.74 14.91 -19.92
N LEU A 102 -4.29 15.45 -18.79
CA LEU A 102 -5.16 16.22 -17.91
C LEU A 102 -5.76 17.45 -18.63
N PRO A 103 -6.97 17.90 -18.24
CA PRO A 103 -7.52 19.18 -18.65
C PRO A 103 -6.55 20.34 -18.42
N GLY A 104 -6.50 21.30 -19.34
CA GLY A 104 -5.64 22.47 -19.22
C GLY A 104 -6.14 23.50 -18.21
N ASN A 105 -5.24 24.29 -17.64
CA ASN A 105 -5.54 25.35 -16.66
C ASN A 105 -6.38 24.90 -15.47
N SER A 106 -6.28 23.62 -15.09
CA SER A 106 -7.14 22.99 -14.09
C SER A 106 -6.35 22.71 -12.81
N PRO A 107 -6.94 22.94 -11.62
CA PRO A 107 -6.27 22.68 -10.36
C PRO A 107 -6.24 21.17 -10.08
N LEU A 108 -5.05 20.61 -9.93
CA LEU A 108 -4.85 19.28 -9.36
C LEU A 108 -4.77 19.45 -7.83
N GLY A 109 -5.79 19.02 -7.11
CA GLY A 109 -5.84 19.02 -5.65
C GLY A 109 -5.65 17.64 -5.06
N TRP A 110 -5.70 17.56 -3.73
CA TRP A 110 -5.68 16.31 -2.98
C TRP A 110 -6.50 16.42 -1.70
N ASP A 111 -6.91 15.28 -1.15
CA ASP A 111 -7.41 15.15 0.23
C ASP A 111 -6.66 14.01 0.91
N PHE A 112 -6.21 14.20 2.15
CA PHE A 112 -5.67 13.10 2.94
C PHE A 112 -6.79 12.19 3.43
N LEU A 113 -6.54 10.87 3.37
CA LEU A 113 -7.52 9.85 3.74
C LEU A 113 -7.07 9.10 4.99
N PRO A 114 -8.00 8.76 5.90
CA PRO A 114 -7.72 7.79 6.93
C PRO A 114 -7.59 6.39 6.32
N MET A 115 -6.68 5.60 6.88
CA MET A 115 -6.51 4.18 6.60
C MET A 115 -6.98 3.36 7.79
N LYS A 116 -7.31 2.10 7.55
CA LYS A 116 -7.68 1.16 8.61
C LYS A 116 -6.73 -0.03 8.65
N ILE A 117 -5.98 -0.12 9.74
CA ILE A 117 -4.98 -1.17 10.00
C ILE A 117 -5.24 -1.71 11.39
N ASP A 118 -5.41 -3.03 11.51
CA ASP A 118 -5.64 -3.73 12.78
C ASP A 118 -6.79 -3.14 13.62
N GLY A 119 -7.85 -2.73 12.93
CA GLY A 119 -9.05 -2.11 13.52
C GLY A 119 -8.87 -0.66 13.95
N SER A 120 -7.67 -0.08 13.86
CA SER A 120 -7.42 1.33 14.09
C SER A 120 -7.69 2.12 12.81
N LEU A 121 -8.52 3.16 12.90
CA LEU A 121 -8.75 4.12 11.81
C LEU A 121 -7.94 5.38 12.11
N ALA A 122 -7.00 5.75 11.23
CA ALA A 122 -6.16 6.93 11.41
C ALA A 122 -5.64 7.48 10.07
N ASN A 123 -5.41 8.78 9.98
CA ASN A 123 -4.84 9.44 8.79
C ASN A 123 -3.31 9.48 8.76
N LEU A 124 -2.64 9.01 9.81
CA LEU A 124 -1.20 8.82 9.87
C LEU A 124 -0.88 7.61 10.75
N PHE A 125 -0.03 6.72 10.24
CA PHE A 125 0.47 5.55 10.98
C PHE A 125 1.99 5.61 11.13
N TYR A 126 2.50 4.94 12.16
CA TYR A 126 3.92 4.83 12.45
C TYR A 126 4.30 3.38 12.72
N TRP A 127 5.46 2.98 12.19
CA TRP A 127 6.15 1.75 12.57
C TRP A 127 7.59 2.11 12.95
N ASN A 128 8.11 1.57 14.04
CA ASN A 128 9.47 1.89 14.50
C ASN A 128 10.60 1.35 13.60
N GLY A 129 10.27 0.60 12.54
CA GLY A 129 11.25 0.01 11.64
C GLY A 129 12.05 -1.15 12.26
N ALA A 130 11.55 -1.75 13.35
CA ALA A 130 12.18 -2.91 13.96
C ALA A 130 11.97 -4.15 13.09
N GLY A 131 12.97 -4.46 12.26
CA GLY A 131 12.93 -5.60 11.35
C GLY A 131 13.49 -5.27 9.97
N SER A 132 13.43 -6.23 9.07
CA SER A 132 13.84 -6.09 7.68
C SER A 132 12.98 -6.88 6.70
N SER A 133 11.96 -7.61 7.18
CA SER A 133 11.02 -8.34 6.33
C SER A 133 9.60 -7.78 6.41
N GLU A 134 8.80 -8.10 5.40
CA GLU A 134 7.40 -7.67 5.30
C GLU A 134 6.56 -8.16 6.49
N GLU A 135 6.87 -9.35 7.02
CA GLU A 135 6.16 -9.94 8.17
C GLU A 135 6.44 -9.23 9.50
N GLU A 136 7.46 -8.39 9.55
CA GLU A 136 7.84 -7.60 10.73
C GLU A 136 7.26 -6.17 10.70
N VAL A 137 6.60 -5.79 9.60
CA VAL A 137 5.94 -4.48 9.48
C VAL A 137 4.75 -4.42 10.43
N ASP A 138 4.76 -3.43 11.32
CA ASP A 138 3.77 -3.26 12.39
C ASP A 138 3.37 -1.78 12.51
N PHE A 139 2.51 -1.33 11.60
CA PHE A 139 2.00 0.04 11.59
C PHE A 139 0.96 0.23 12.70
N GLY A 140 1.22 1.17 13.59
CA GLY A 140 0.35 1.52 14.70
C GLY A 140 0.27 3.02 14.98
N ALA A 141 -0.05 3.34 16.23
CA ALA A 141 -0.20 4.72 16.69
C ALA A 141 1.11 5.51 16.63
N LEU A 142 0.98 6.83 16.51
CA LEU A 142 2.12 7.74 16.53
C LEU A 142 2.85 7.72 17.88
N PRO A 143 4.16 8.03 17.89
CA PRO A 143 4.94 8.06 19.14
C PRO A 143 4.45 9.09 20.16
N GLY A 144 3.77 10.15 19.70
CA GLY A 144 3.18 11.18 20.54
C GLY A 144 1.99 11.88 19.86
N PRO A 145 1.19 12.63 20.63
CA PRO A 145 -0.04 13.25 20.15
C PRO A 145 0.19 14.50 19.29
N ASP A 146 1.39 15.07 19.31
CA ASP A 146 1.69 16.32 18.63
C ASP A 146 2.33 16.10 17.24
N TYR A 147 2.50 14.85 16.82
CA TYR A 147 3.07 14.53 15.52
C TYR A 147 2.17 15.01 14.37
N LYS A 148 2.79 15.53 13.32
CA LYS A 148 2.11 15.99 12.12
C LYS A 148 2.91 15.69 10.87
N PHE A 149 2.29 15.03 9.91
CA PHE A 149 2.81 14.89 8.55
C PHE A 149 2.09 15.88 7.64
N GLU A 150 2.83 16.75 6.97
CA GLU A 150 2.28 17.83 6.15
C GLU A 150 2.72 17.72 4.69
N LEU A 151 1.81 18.09 3.79
CA LEU A 151 2.12 18.37 2.38
C LEU A 151 1.86 19.85 2.09
N TYR A 152 2.89 20.55 1.63
CA TYR A 152 2.82 21.95 1.24
C TYR A 152 2.25 22.10 -0.17
N GLY A 153 1.08 22.72 -0.27
CA GLY A 153 0.46 23.02 -1.55
C GLY A 153 0.95 24.28 -2.21
N ARG A 154 0.17 24.73 -3.19
CA ARG A 154 0.41 25.98 -3.91
C ARG A 154 0.27 27.20 -3.01
N THR A 155 -0.64 27.19 -2.05
CA THR A 155 -0.92 28.37 -1.20
C THR A 155 -0.91 28.09 0.30
N ALA A 156 -1.08 26.85 0.73
CA ALA A 156 -1.05 26.46 2.13
C ALA A 156 -0.66 24.98 2.28
N ALA A 157 -0.19 24.61 3.47
CA ALA A 157 -0.01 23.22 3.86
C ALA A 157 -1.32 22.65 4.43
N ALA A 158 -1.50 21.35 4.27
CA ALA A 158 -2.45 20.54 5.01
C ALA A 158 -1.67 19.38 5.65
N GLY A 159 -2.12 18.88 6.79
CA GLY A 159 -1.43 17.76 7.44
C GLY A 159 -2.30 16.93 8.34
N VAL A 160 -1.80 15.74 8.60
CA VAL A 160 -2.44 14.64 9.31
C VAL A 160 -1.66 14.31 10.58
N ASP A 161 -2.36 13.84 11.59
CA ASP A 161 -1.89 13.76 12.98
C ASP A 161 -2.32 12.46 13.68
N GLY A 162 -2.76 11.46 12.91
CA GLY A 162 -3.27 10.19 13.43
C GLY A 162 -4.76 10.23 13.79
N SER A 163 -5.45 11.35 13.61
CA SER A 163 -6.91 11.43 13.79
C SER A 163 -7.66 10.59 12.74
N PRO A 164 -8.86 10.05 13.08
CA PRO A 164 -9.66 9.22 12.17
C PRO A 164 -10.48 10.07 11.18
N VAL A 165 -9.93 11.19 10.70
CA VAL A 165 -10.68 12.12 9.84
C VAL A 165 -9.96 12.36 8.52
N ILE A 166 -10.76 12.59 7.48
CA ILE A 166 -10.30 13.15 6.22
C ILE A 166 -9.82 14.57 6.47
N VAL A 167 -8.66 14.91 5.92
CA VAL A 167 -8.14 16.28 5.95
C VAL A 167 -8.14 16.83 4.53
N PRO A 168 -9.03 17.79 4.20
CA PRO A 168 -9.03 18.44 2.90
C PRO A 168 -7.68 19.09 2.61
N GLY A 169 -7.12 18.79 1.44
CA GLY A 169 -5.83 19.34 1.02
C GLY A 169 -5.95 20.67 0.28
N ASN A 170 -4.81 21.14 -0.23
CA ASN A 170 -4.75 22.32 -1.08
C ASN A 170 -4.67 21.90 -2.56
N VAL A 171 -4.18 22.77 -3.43
CA VAL A 171 -3.87 22.49 -4.84
C VAL A 171 -2.39 22.17 -4.97
N ILE A 172 -2.04 21.00 -5.53
CA ILE A 172 -0.66 20.63 -5.89
C ILE A 172 -0.15 21.68 -6.86
N ASN A 173 -0.79 21.85 -8.02
CA ASN A 173 -0.58 22.98 -8.90
C ASN A 173 -1.72 23.08 -9.92
N ASN A 174 -1.74 24.17 -10.70
CA ASN A 174 -2.57 24.22 -11.89
C ASN A 174 -1.80 23.61 -13.05
N THR A 175 -2.49 22.81 -13.87
CA THR A 175 -1.93 22.37 -15.16
C THR A 175 -1.74 23.57 -16.09
N GLY A 176 -0.77 23.46 -16.99
CA GLY A 176 -0.62 24.35 -18.13
C GLY A 176 -1.80 24.25 -19.09
N SER A 177 -1.85 25.11 -20.11
CA SER A 177 -2.96 25.14 -21.08
C SER A 177 -3.15 23.84 -21.88
N ASN A 178 -2.12 23.01 -21.95
CA ASN A 178 -2.10 21.71 -22.63
C ASN A 178 -2.15 20.50 -21.67
N GLY A 179 -2.44 20.74 -20.38
CA GLY A 179 -2.47 19.70 -19.35
C GLY A 179 -1.12 19.40 -18.68
N SER A 180 -0.02 20.04 -19.11
CA SER A 180 1.32 19.80 -18.54
C SER A 180 1.42 20.25 -17.08
N LEU A 181 2.06 19.46 -16.24
CA LEU A 181 2.41 19.81 -14.87
C LEU A 181 3.67 19.05 -14.50
N HIS A 182 4.66 19.76 -13.95
CA HIS A 182 5.81 19.18 -13.26
C HIS A 182 6.09 20.07 -12.06
N THR A 183 5.96 19.52 -10.86
CA THR A 183 6.21 20.28 -9.62
C THR A 183 6.64 19.34 -8.51
N HIS A 184 7.55 19.83 -7.68
CA HIS A 184 7.94 19.17 -6.43
C HIS A 184 7.32 19.96 -5.26
N ARG A 185 6.64 19.25 -4.36
CA ARG A 185 5.98 19.83 -3.18
C ARG A 185 6.64 19.26 -1.94
N SER A 186 6.85 20.09 -0.94
CA SER A 186 7.53 19.67 0.29
C SER A 186 6.59 18.88 1.18
N PHE A 187 7.01 17.68 1.52
CA PHE A 187 6.52 16.91 2.65
C PHE A 187 7.33 17.30 3.89
N TYR A 188 6.68 17.33 5.05
CA TYR A 188 7.32 17.69 6.31
C TYR A 188 6.78 16.81 7.45
N LEU A 189 7.66 16.31 8.30
CA LEU A 189 7.31 15.59 9.52
C LEU A 189 7.69 16.42 10.74
N ASP A 190 6.69 16.83 11.51
CA ASP A 190 6.81 17.53 12.78
C ASP A 190 6.48 16.57 13.93
N SER A 191 7.18 16.72 15.06
CA SER A 191 6.90 16.01 16.32
C SER A 191 6.12 16.86 17.34
N GLY A 192 5.63 18.03 16.92
CA GLY A 192 4.76 18.89 17.75
C GLY A 192 5.35 20.20 18.18
N ASN A 193 6.53 20.55 17.68
CA ASN A 193 7.16 21.79 18.05
C ASN A 193 7.96 22.33 16.86
N LEU A 194 7.54 23.50 16.37
CA LEU A 194 8.26 24.29 15.36
C LEU A 194 9.65 24.78 15.85
N ASN A 195 10.20 24.15 16.90
CA ASN A 195 11.42 24.48 17.59
C ASN A 195 12.25 23.20 17.74
N ALA A 196 13.41 23.19 17.08
CA ALA A 196 14.42 22.14 16.89
C ALA A 196 15.00 21.44 18.15
N VAL A 197 14.21 21.23 19.21
CA VAL A 197 14.64 20.61 20.47
C VAL A 197 14.19 19.16 20.58
N THR A 198 13.08 18.77 19.93
CA THR A 198 12.69 17.37 19.79
C THR A 198 12.61 17.02 18.31
N THR A 199 13.35 15.98 17.92
CA THR A 199 13.27 15.42 16.58
C THR A 199 12.20 14.33 16.56
N PRO A 200 11.50 14.10 15.44
CA PRO A 200 10.68 12.92 15.24
C PRO A 200 11.43 11.63 15.62
N ASP A 201 10.72 10.70 16.24
CA ASP A 201 11.24 9.38 16.57
C ASP A 201 11.50 8.61 15.28
N ASP A 202 12.60 7.84 15.29
CA ASP A 202 13.01 7.09 14.13
C ASP A 202 12.01 5.99 13.77
N GLY A 203 11.78 5.82 12.47
CA GLY A 203 10.88 4.79 11.94
C GLY A 203 10.34 5.12 10.57
N ILE A 204 9.24 4.45 10.23
CA ILE A 204 8.51 4.57 8.98
C ILE A 204 7.14 5.17 9.27
N TYR A 205 6.79 6.22 8.53
CA TYR A 205 5.50 6.90 8.60
C TYR A 205 4.71 6.63 7.34
N LEU A 206 3.44 6.28 7.50
CA LEU A 206 2.52 5.95 6.41
C LEU A 206 1.35 6.93 6.40
N ALA A 207 1.20 7.65 5.29
CA ALA A 207 0.08 8.52 5.00
C ALA A 207 -0.58 8.12 3.67
N SER A 208 -1.88 8.38 3.52
CA SER A 208 -2.58 8.19 2.25
C SER A 208 -3.32 9.44 1.82
N MET A 209 -3.49 9.61 0.52
CA MET A 209 -4.33 10.66 -0.04
C MET A 209 -4.98 10.20 -1.34
N ARG A 210 -6.01 10.93 -1.77
CA ARG A 210 -6.55 10.87 -3.14
C ARG A 210 -6.30 12.17 -3.87
N LEU A 211 -6.05 12.10 -5.16
CA LEU A 211 -5.94 13.26 -6.04
C LEU A 211 -7.33 13.63 -6.57
N LYS A 212 -7.55 14.93 -6.76
CA LYS A 212 -8.84 15.49 -7.19
C LYS A 212 -8.63 16.52 -8.28
N MET A 213 -9.55 16.55 -9.23
CA MET A 213 -9.58 17.59 -10.26
C MET A 213 -11.04 17.84 -10.66
N PRO A 214 -11.50 19.10 -10.74
CA PRO A 214 -12.86 19.39 -11.17
C PRO A 214 -13.18 18.77 -12.53
N GLY A 215 -14.32 18.06 -12.61
CA GLY A 215 -14.78 17.42 -13.84
C GLY A 215 -14.15 16.07 -14.16
N LEU A 216 -13.44 15.46 -13.19
CA LEU A 216 -12.93 14.10 -13.25
C LEU A 216 -13.25 13.38 -11.95
N ASP A 217 -13.33 12.05 -12.00
CA ASP A 217 -13.38 11.25 -10.79
C ASP A 217 -12.05 11.31 -10.03
N SER A 218 -12.15 11.36 -8.71
CA SER A 218 -11.01 11.31 -7.79
C SER A 218 -10.17 10.05 -8.04
N SER A 219 -8.85 10.13 -7.84
CA SER A 219 -7.98 8.97 -8.01
C SER A 219 -8.30 7.87 -7.02
N GLN A 220 -7.83 6.66 -7.30
CA GLN A 220 -7.68 5.67 -6.23
C GLN A 220 -6.76 6.24 -5.13
N PRO A 221 -6.89 5.78 -3.88
CA PRO A 221 -5.94 6.15 -2.84
C PRO A 221 -4.50 5.87 -3.27
N ILE A 222 -3.62 6.82 -2.99
CA ILE A 222 -2.18 6.67 -3.12
C ILE A 222 -1.54 6.83 -1.74
N TYR A 223 -0.42 6.16 -1.56
CA TYR A 223 0.22 5.95 -0.27
C TYR A 223 1.65 6.46 -0.31
N PHE A 224 2.03 7.11 0.78
CA PHE A 224 3.36 7.64 1.00
C PHE A 224 3.99 6.93 2.18
N VAL A 225 5.14 6.31 1.94
CA VAL A 225 5.92 5.57 2.92
C VAL A 225 7.21 6.31 3.16
N PHE A 226 7.31 7.05 4.25
CA PHE A 226 8.47 7.87 4.55
C PHE A 226 9.30 7.30 5.69
N GLY A 227 10.58 7.04 5.43
CA GLY A 227 11.56 6.72 6.47
C GLY A 227 12.15 8.00 7.08
N THR A 228 12.39 8.01 8.38
CA THR A 228 13.21 9.07 9.01
C THR A 228 14.70 8.87 8.71
N PRO A 229 15.57 9.87 8.96
CA PRO A 229 17.02 9.73 8.77
C PRO A 229 17.68 8.59 9.56
N GLY A 230 17.10 8.15 10.68
CA GLY A 230 17.60 7.00 11.45
C GLY A 230 16.94 5.66 11.10
N SER A 231 15.97 5.64 10.17
CA SER A 231 15.38 4.41 9.67
C SER A 231 16.36 3.64 8.77
N THR A 232 16.15 2.33 8.59
CA THR A 232 16.98 1.52 7.69
C THR A 232 16.32 1.40 6.31
N LEU A 233 17.13 1.35 5.25
CA LEU A 233 16.64 1.06 3.90
C LEU A 233 15.84 -0.25 3.83
N ALA A 234 16.24 -1.26 4.61
CA ALA A 234 15.54 -2.54 4.65
C ALA A 234 14.12 -2.40 5.24
N ALA A 235 13.98 -1.62 6.32
CA ALA A 235 12.66 -1.31 6.87
C ALA A 235 11.80 -0.52 5.87
N LEU A 236 12.37 0.51 5.22
CA LEU A 236 11.63 1.27 4.20
C LEU A 236 11.13 0.39 3.05
N GLN A 237 11.98 -0.52 2.55
CA GLN A 237 11.61 -1.47 1.49
C GLN A 237 10.57 -2.50 1.94
N ALA A 238 10.67 -3.00 3.17
CA ALA A 238 9.68 -3.91 3.74
C ALA A 238 8.32 -3.23 3.85
N ALA A 239 8.28 -1.99 4.34
CA ALA A 239 7.06 -1.20 4.44
C ALA A 239 6.46 -0.88 3.05
N GLU A 240 7.27 -0.49 2.06
CA GLU A 240 6.79 -0.26 0.70
C GLU A 240 6.13 -1.50 0.10
N THR A 241 6.75 -2.67 0.29
CA THR A 241 6.22 -3.96 -0.19
C THR A 241 4.91 -4.29 0.52
N TRP A 242 4.90 -4.19 1.86
CA TRP A 242 3.72 -4.45 2.67
C TRP A 242 2.52 -3.59 2.25
N VAL A 243 2.75 -2.29 2.00
CA VAL A 243 1.70 -1.35 1.55
C VAL A 243 1.26 -1.68 0.12
N THR A 244 2.21 -2.00 -0.77
CA THR A 244 1.93 -2.33 -2.18
C THR A 244 0.98 -3.52 -2.30
N ASP A 245 1.17 -4.54 -1.47
CA ASP A 245 0.35 -5.75 -1.48
C ASP A 245 -1.06 -5.53 -0.87
N ARG A 246 -1.33 -4.34 -0.30
CA ARG A 246 -2.55 -4.03 0.46
C ARG A 246 -3.25 -2.74 0.04
N VAL A 247 -2.89 -2.17 -1.12
CA VAL A 247 -3.41 -0.87 -1.59
C VAL A 247 -4.93 -0.79 -1.71
N THR A 248 -5.63 -1.91 -1.90
CA THR A 248 -7.10 -1.98 -1.96
C THR A 248 -7.78 -2.19 -0.60
N GLU A 249 -7.00 -2.45 0.45
CA GLU A 249 -7.50 -2.82 1.78
C GLU A 249 -7.20 -1.76 2.84
N LEU A 250 -6.30 -0.82 2.56
CA LEU A 250 -5.87 0.19 3.53
C LEU A 250 -6.82 1.38 3.64
N ALA A 251 -7.28 1.92 2.51
CA ALA A 251 -8.21 3.05 2.46
C ALA A 251 -9.38 2.75 1.51
N PRO A 252 -10.58 3.28 1.79
CA PRO A 252 -11.75 3.03 0.96
C PRO A 252 -11.71 3.78 -0.38
N ASP A 253 -12.27 3.13 -1.39
CA ASP A 253 -12.59 3.66 -2.73
C ASP A 253 -13.99 3.15 -3.12
N PHE A 254 -15.03 3.72 -2.48
CA PHE A 254 -16.41 3.29 -2.70
C PHE A 254 -16.88 3.74 -4.07
N ASN A 255 -17.37 2.81 -4.88
CA ASN A 255 -17.84 3.13 -6.22
C ASN A 255 -19.20 3.82 -6.22
N ALA A 256 -20.00 3.61 -5.17
CA ALA A 256 -21.34 4.17 -5.03
C ALA A 256 -21.41 5.43 -4.15
N ASP A 257 -20.27 6.00 -3.74
CA ASP A 257 -20.17 7.29 -3.04
C ASP A 257 -20.09 8.42 -4.07
N PHE A 258 -21.23 8.85 -4.59
CA PHE A 258 -21.28 9.80 -5.70
C PHE A 258 -21.08 11.25 -5.28
N ASN A 259 -21.18 11.53 -3.99
CA ASN A 259 -21.00 12.88 -3.44
C ASN A 259 -19.60 13.09 -2.80
N ASP A 260 -18.76 12.04 -2.77
CA ASP A 260 -17.39 12.04 -2.27
C ASP A 260 -17.28 12.29 -0.74
N ASP A 261 -18.34 12.00 0.04
CA ASP A 261 -18.41 12.19 1.50
C ASP A 261 -18.02 10.95 2.33
N PHE A 262 -17.64 9.87 1.64
CA PHE A 262 -17.24 8.58 2.21
C PHE A 262 -18.34 7.85 2.97
N VAL A 263 -19.60 8.10 2.63
CA VAL A 263 -20.75 7.36 3.13
C VAL A 263 -21.65 7.00 1.95
N VAL A 264 -21.81 5.71 1.67
CA VAL A 264 -22.76 5.26 0.64
C VAL A 264 -24.15 5.19 1.23
N ASP A 265 -24.98 6.20 0.96
CA ASP A 265 -26.31 6.30 1.55
C ASP A 265 -27.41 6.77 0.57
N GLY A 266 -28.52 7.27 1.14
CA GLY A 266 -29.66 7.77 0.35
C GLY A 266 -29.36 9.02 -0.47
N ALA A 267 -28.35 9.82 -0.09
CA ALA A 267 -27.90 10.97 -0.87
C ALA A 267 -27.32 10.53 -2.21
N ASP A 268 -26.53 9.46 -2.23
CA ASP A 268 -25.97 8.87 -3.45
C ASP A 268 -27.06 8.23 -4.30
N PHE A 269 -27.98 7.50 -3.68
CA PHE A 269 -29.15 6.98 -4.39
C PHE A 269 -29.92 8.07 -5.13
N LEU A 270 -30.10 9.25 -4.50
CA LEU A 270 -30.76 10.39 -5.13
C LEU A 270 -29.93 10.99 -6.27
N ILE A 271 -28.60 10.90 -6.25
CA ILE A 271 -27.73 11.32 -7.36
C ILE A 271 -27.94 10.39 -8.55
N TRP A 272 -27.80 9.08 -8.34
CA TRP A 272 -28.10 8.06 -9.38
C TRP A 272 -29.50 8.26 -9.96
N GLN A 273 -30.52 8.36 -9.11
CA GLN A 273 -31.91 8.50 -9.55
C GLN A 273 -32.13 9.75 -10.42
N ARG A 274 -31.48 10.87 -10.10
CA ARG A 274 -31.61 12.13 -10.85
C ARG A 274 -30.94 12.08 -12.23
N ASN A 275 -29.92 11.25 -12.37
CA ASN A 275 -29.12 11.16 -13.59
C ASN A 275 -29.41 9.89 -14.42
N LEU A 276 -30.41 9.09 -14.04
CA LEU A 276 -30.78 7.87 -14.77
C LEU A 276 -30.90 8.11 -16.29
N GLY A 277 -30.12 7.36 -17.06
CA GLY A 277 -30.00 7.46 -18.51
C GLY A 277 -28.93 8.44 -19.02
N ALA A 278 -28.15 9.07 -18.13
CA ALA A 278 -27.00 9.89 -18.53
C ALA A 278 -25.97 9.07 -19.30
N GLN A 279 -25.18 9.74 -20.14
CA GLN A 279 -24.19 9.16 -21.05
C GLN A 279 -22.87 9.92 -20.90
N ASN A 280 -21.73 9.24 -21.09
CA ASN A 280 -20.42 9.74 -20.67
C ASN A 280 -20.44 10.18 -19.20
N ALA A 281 -21.12 9.37 -18.39
CA ALA A 281 -21.26 9.60 -16.97
C ALA A 281 -19.90 9.41 -16.28
N LEU A 282 -19.80 10.03 -15.11
CA LEU A 282 -18.72 9.87 -14.16
C LEU A 282 -19.33 9.27 -12.89
N LEU A 283 -18.50 8.77 -11.97
CA LEU A 283 -18.97 8.29 -10.68
C LEU A 283 -19.83 9.36 -9.98
N SER A 284 -19.41 10.63 -10.01
CA SER A 284 -20.20 11.74 -9.45
C SER A 284 -21.59 11.97 -10.06
N SER A 285 -21.88 11.35 -11.21
CA SER A 285 -23.19 11.35 -11.85
C SER A 285 -24.05 10.14 -11.46
N GLY A 286 -23.48 9.15 -10.77
CA GLY A 286 -24.17 7.91 -10.40
C GLY A 286 -23.76 6.69 -11.21
N ASP A 287 -22.65 6.74 -11.93
CA ASP A 287 -22.08 5.63 -12.72
C ASP A 287 -21.08 4.86 -11.86
N ALA A 288 -21.60 3.91 -11.08
CA ALA A 288 -20.85 3.12 -10.11
C ALA A 288 -20.07 1.98 -10.75
N ASP A 289 -20.56 1.40 -11.84
CA ASP A 289 -19.81 0.34 -12.54
C ASP A 289 -18.80 0.87 -13.56
N ARG A 290 -18.82 2.20 -13.79
CA ARG A 290 -17.87 2.97 -14.61
C ARG A 290 -17.94 2.61 -16.08
N ASP A 291 -19.12 2.24 -16.58
CA ASP A 291 -19.34 1.93 -17.99
C ASP A 291 -19.66 3.17 -18.86
N GLY A 292 -19.82 4.33 -18.23
CA GLY A 292 -20.13 5.60 -18.86
C GLY A 292 -21.62 5.88 -18.98
N ILE A 293 -22.50 5.05 -18.43
CA ILE A 293 -23.96 5.17 -18.50
C ILE A 293 -24.56 5.02 -17.11
N VAL A 294 -25.46 5.93 -16.72
CA VAL A 294 -26.21 5.76 -15.46
C VAL A 294 -27.42 4.86 -15.69
N ASP A 295 -27.40 3.63 -15.23
CA ASP A 295 -28.43 2.63 -15.48
C ASP A 295 -28.70 1.67 -14.28
N PRO A 296 -29.52 0.60 -14.42
CA PRO A 296 -29.75 -0.34 -13.33
C PRO A 296 -28.52 -1.11 -12.81
N GLY A 297 -27.45 -1.25 -13.58
CA GLY A 297 -26.18 -1.85 -13.16
C GLY A 297 -25.55 -1.10 -12.00
N ASP A 298 -25.53 0.24 -12.07
CA ASP A 298 -25.03 1.09 -10.99
C ASP A 298 -25.83 0.94 -9.70
N LEU A 299 -27.15 0.74 -9.83
CA LEU A 299 -28.00 0.54 -8.67
C LEU A 299 -27.69 -0.77 -7.95
N ASP A 300 -27.27 -1.80 -8.69
CA ASP A 300 -26.83 -3.06 -8.08
C ASP A 300 -25.52 -2.86 -7.30
N VAL A 301 -24.57 -2.07 -7.84
CA VAL A 301 -23.35 -1.69 -7.09
C VAL A 301 -23.71 -0.87 -5.84
N TRP A 302 -24.59 0.12 -5.95
CA TRP A 302 -25.05 0.89 -4.79
C TRP A 302 -25.71 0.02 -3.72
N ARG A 303 -26.46 -1.01 -4.10
CA ARG A 303 -27.06 -1.95 -3.12
C ARG A 303 -26.03 -2.77 -2.39
N ASP A 304 -24.98 -3.19 -3.08
CA ASP A 304 -23.90 -3.98 -2.50
C ASP A 304 -23.04 -3.13 -1.55
N GLU A 305 -22.88 -1.84 -1.84
CA GLU A 305 -22.11 -0.89 -1.04
C GLU A 305 -22.94 -0.09 -0.02
N PHE A 306 -24.28 -0.20 -0.01
CA PHE A 306 -25.13 0.61 0.86
C PHE A 306 -24.79 0.45 2.34
N GLY A 307 -24.56 1.58 3.01
CA GLY A 307 -24.18 1.63 4.42
C GLY A 307 -22.68 1.45 4.67
N LEU A 308 -21.86 1.29 3.63
CA LEU A 308 -20.41 1.42 3.76
C LEU A 308 -20.05 2.88 4.09
N ALA A 309 -19.18 3.03 5.07
CA ALA A 309 -18.57 4.29 5.47
C ALA A 309 -17.15 4.03 5.98
N LEU A 310 -16.36 5.11 6.20
CA LEU A 310 -15.01 5.02 6.77
C LEU A 310 -14.93 4.08 8.00
N GLU A 311 -15.87 4.23 8.94
CA GLU A 311 -15.87 3.47 10.20
C GLU A 311 -16.16 1.97 9.98
N SER A 312 -16.99 1.64 9.00
CA SER A 312 -17.38 0.25 8.70
C SER A 312 -16.47 -0.44 7.69
N PHE A 313 -15.58 0.31 7.03
CA PHE A 313 -14.56 -0.23 6.15
C PHE A 313 -13.79 -1.35 6.87
N PRO A 314 -13.56 -2.53 6.27
CA PRO A 314 -12.95 -3.66 6.98
C PRO A 314 -11.50 -3.38 7.39
N GLY A 315 -10.74 -2.67 6.55
CA GLY A 315 -9.31 -2.46 6.75
C GLY A 315 -8.48 -3.72 6.55
N VAL A 316 -7.17 -3.55 6.67
CA VAL A 316 -6.21 -4.65 6.77
C VAL A 316 -6.19 -5.20 8.19
N ALA A 317 -6.13 -6.53 8.32
CA ALA A 317 -5.71 -7.20 9.54
C ALA A 317 -4.31 -7.78 9.33
N SER A 318 -3.35 -7.34 10.13
CA SER A 318 -2.03 -7.95 10.19
C SER A 318 -2.16 -9.38 10.71
N PRO A 319 -1.39 -10.34 10.17
CA PRO A 319 -1.36 -11.67 10.72
C PRO A 319 -0.94 -11.59 12.20
N PRO A 320 -1.54 -12.39 13.10
CA PRO A 320 -1.16 -12.35 14.51
C PRO A 320 0.34 -12.63 14.63
N LEU A 321 1.07 -11.73 15.28
CA LEU A 321 2.50 -11.89 15.56
C LEU A 321 2.72 -13.27 16.17
N THR A 322 3.28 -14.21 15.40
CA THR A 322 3.75 -15.46 15.99
C THR A 322 4.96 -15.09 16.83
N PRO A 323 4.96 -15.31 18.16
CA PRO A 323 6.09 -14.93 18.99
C PRO A 323 7.34 -15.61 18.45
N ALA A 324 8.30 -14.82 17.98
CA ALA A 324 9.60 -15.32 17.58
C ALA A 324 10.20 -16.07 18.78
N SER A 325 10.37 -17.39 18.65
CA SER A 325 11.06 -18.18 19.65
C SER A 325 12.54 -17.81 19.60
N HIS A 326 12.91 -16.71 20.25
CA HIS A 326 14.30 -16.48 20.57
C HIS A 326 14.74 -17.66 21.44
N ALA A 327 15.64 -18.47 20.92
CA ALA A 327 16.32 -19.48 21.72
C ALA A 327 17.03 -18.72 22.84
N VAL A 328 16.42 -18.72 24.03
CA VAL A 328 17.05 -18.23 25.25
C VAL A 328 18.37 -18.98 25.35
N PRO A 329 19.54 -18.30 25.28
CA PRO A 329 20.80 -18.97 25.49
C PRO A 329 20.70 -19.65 26.85
N GLU A 330 20.76 -20.98 26.87
CA GLU A 330 20.62 -21.70 28.14
C GLU A 330 21.63 -21.09 29.12
N PRO A 331 21.18 -20.64 30.31
CA PRO A 331 22.12 -20.11 31.28
C PRO A 331 23.16 -21.18 31.56
N SER A 332 24.36 -20.79 31.97
CA SER A 332 25.52 -21.62 32.28
C SER A 332 25.31 -22.71 33.37
N ALA A 333 24.07 -23.13 33.63
CA ALA A 333 23.65 -24.25 34.46
C ALA A 333 24.36 -25.55 34.08
N ALA A 334 24.59 -25.82 32.79
CA ALA A 334 25.39 -26.98 32.36
C ALA A 334 26.86 -26.86 32.85
N LEU A 335 27.42 -25.65 32.82
CA LEU A 335 28.77 -25.37 33.32
C LEU A 335 28.85 -25.48 34.85
N LEU A 336 27.83 -25.00 35.58
CA LEU A 336 27.74 -25.13 37.04
C LEU A 336 27.56 -26.59 37.49
N ALA A 337 26.76 -27.39 36.77
CA ALA A 337 26.59 -28.81 37.06
C ALA A 337 27.89 -29.61 36.83
N LEU A 338 28.67 -29.26 35.80
CA LEU A 338 29.98 -29.87 35.55
C LEU A 338 31.02 -29.51 36.62
N ILE A 339 31.02 -28.26 37.10
CA ILE A 339 31.93 -27.82 38.18
C ILE A 339 31.57 -28.51 39.51
N ALA A 340 30.28 -28.69 39.82
CA ALA A 340 29.83 -29.38 41.03
C ALA A 340 30.24 -30.87 41.04
N LEU A 341 30.18 -31.55 39.90
CA LEU A 341 30.62 -32.95 39.76
C LEU A 341 32.14 -33.11 39.87
N ALA A 342 32.91 -32.11 39.43
CA ALA A 342 34.37 -32.11 39.56
C ALA A 342 34.84 -31.86 41.01
N ALA A 343 34.16 -30.98 41.76
CA ALA A 343 34.50 -30.68 43.14
C ALA A 343 34.16 -31.83 44.13
N GLY A 344 33.13 -32.63 43.84
CA GLY A 344 32.70 -33.75 44.70
C GLY A 344 33.69 -34.91 44.78
N ARG A 345 34.63 -35.04 43.84
CA ARG A 345 35.59 -36.16 43.79
C ARG A 345 36.86 -35.96 44.64
N SER A 346 37.17 -34.75 45.08
CA SER A 346 38.40 -34.46 45.85
C SER A 346 38.26 -34.63 47.38
N ALA A 347 37.05 -34.83 47.91
CA ALA A 347 36.83 -34.91 49.36
C ALA A 347 37.01 -36.30 49.99
N TYR A 348 37.30 -37.35 49.20
CA TYR A 348 37.37 -38.74 49.68
C TYR A 348 38.80 -39.27 49.80
N CYS A 349 39.71 -38.54 50.44
CA CYS A 349 41.00 -39.12 50.82
C CYS A 349 41.66 -38.41 52.00
N SER A 350 41.44 -38.93 53.23
CA SER A 350 42.41 -39.01 54.35
C SER A 350 41.69 -39.37 55.68
N PRO A 351 42.39 -39.82 56.73
CA PRO A 351 43.19 -41.04 56.84
C PRO A 351 42.73 -41.91 58.04
N ARG A 352 42.73 -43.25 57.93
CA ARG A 352 42.51 -44.13 59.11
C ARG A 352 43.82 -44.28 59.90
N LEU A 353 43.96 -43.51 60.97
CA LEU A 353 44.95 -43.73 62.03
C LEU A 353 44.68 -45.06 62.75
N ARG A 354 45.65 -45.99 62.71
CA ARG A 354 45.69 -47.20 63.56
C ARG A 354 46.16 -46.82 64.97
N ARG A 355 45.43 -47.29 65.99
CA ARG A 355 45.88 -47.39 67.39
C ARG A 355 45.88 -48.86 67.82
N GLY A 356 46.89 -49.26 68.61
CA GLY A 356 47.05 -50.55 69.28
C GLY A 356 48.48 -51.06 69.08
N VAL A 357 49.30 -51.35 70.10
CA VAL A 357 49.10 -51.59 71.55
C VAL A 357 50.25 -50.91 72.30
#